data_AF-A0A8H6M3Y8-F1
#
_entry.id   AF-A0A8H6M3Y8-F1
#
_cell.length_a   1.000
_cell.length_b   1.000
_cell.length_c   1.000
_cell.angle_alpha   90.00
_cell.angle_beta   90.00
_cell.angle_gamma   90.00
#
_symmetry.space_group_name_H-M   'P 1'
#
loop_
_entity.id
_entity.type
_entity.pdbx_description
1 polymer ?
#
loop_
_entity_poly.entity_id
_entity_poly.type
_entity_poly.pdbx_seq_one_letter_code
_entity_poly.pdbx_strand_id
1 'polypeptide(L)'
;SAVYGHYQAPTIRIDLDGVVKYVFRCKKSPSIEVVRVRHDESTSNLNRHVQRCTPPVDPAQVRAMVKYAHGITYDPTVHRVKAVFWIVRRRRPYAIIDDPELREIFLDLNPEAIQMTRSTVSRDVQEIH
;
A
#
# COMPACT_ATOMS: atom_id res chain seq x y z
N SER A 1 17.58 10.83 -24.15
CA SER A 1 16.13 10.72 -23.98
C SER A 1 15.81 9.53 -23.05
N ALA A 2 15.13 9.75 -21.92
CA ALA A 2 14.95 8.74 -20.85
C ALA A 2 14.15 7.49 -21.27
N VAL A 3 13.37 7.60 -22.35
CA VAL A 3 12.44 6.57 -22.85
C VAL A 3 13.14 5.27 -23.27
N TYR A 4 14.35 5.38 -23.84
CA TYR A 4 15.07 4.22 -24.35
C TYR A 4 15.55 3.27 -23.25
N GLY A 5 15.69 3.73 -22.00
CA GLY A 5 16.10 2.90 -20.87
C GLY A 5 15.14 1.74 -20.56
N HIS A 6 13.86 1.89 -20.95
CA HIS A 6 12.82 0.87 -20.77
C HIS A 6 12.92 -0.31 -21.75
N TYR A 7 13.68 -0.15 -22.84
CA TYR A 7 13.81 -1.12 -23.90
C TYR A 7 15.19 -1.77 -23.90
N GLN A 8 15.28 -2.97 -24.47
CA GLN A 8 16.56 -3.60 -24.82
C GLN A 8 17.23 -2.83 -25.98
N ALA A 9 18.50 -3.15 -26.25
CA ALA A 9 19.21 -2.61 -27.41
C ALA A 9 18.40 -2.90 -28.69
N PRO A 10 18.12 -1.88 -29.52
CA PRO A 10 17.23 -2.03 -30.66
C PRO A 10 17.86 -2.91 -31.74
N THR A 11 17.04 -3.71 -32.40
CA THR A 11 17.45 -4.48 -33.58
C THR A 11 17.00 -3.77 -34.84
N ILE A 12 17.85 -3.78 -35.87
CA ILE A 12 17.52 -3.21 -37.18
C ILE A 12 16.85 -4.29 -38.02
N ARG A 13 15.67 -4.00 -38.57
CA ARG A 13 14.99 -4.81 -39.58
C ARG A 13 14.86 -4.01 -40.87
N ILE A 14 15.09 -4.65 -41.99
CA ILE A 14 14.91 -4.07 -43.32
C ILE A 14 13.76 -4.84 -43.96
N ASP A 15 12.69 -4.13 -44.30
CA ASP A 15 11.56 -4.74 -45.01
C ASP A 15 11.91 -4.99 -46.48
N LEU A 16 11.12 -5.83 -47.16
CA LEU A 16 11.27 -6.16 -48.58
C LEU A 16 11.28 -4.92 -49.49
N ASP A 17 10.60 -3.85 -49.07
CA ASP A 17 10.54 -2.57 -49.77
C ASP A 17 11.75 -1.64 -49.50
N GLY A 18 12.79 -2.13 -48.81
CA GLY A 18 13.99 -1.38 -48.48
C GLY A 18 13.84 -0.40 -47.30
N VAL A 19 12.68 -0.40 -46.62
CA VAL A 19 12.41 0.49 -45.49
C VAL A 19 13.13 -0.03 -44.24
N VAL A 20 14.03 0.79 -43.69
CA VAL A 20 14.76 0.48 -42.45
C VAL A 20 13.90 0.80 -41.22
N LYS A 21 13.70 -0.18 -40.36
CA LYS A 21 12.93 -0.10 -39.11
C LYS A 21 13.78 -0.48 -37.90
N TYR A 22 13.64 0.28 -36.82
CA TYR A 22 14.19 -0.02 -35.51
C TYR A 22 13.15 -0.74 -34.66
N VAL A 23 13.50 -1.91 -34.13
CA VAL A 23 12.64 -2.72 -33.27
C VAL A 23 13.12 -2.61 -31.83
N PHE A 24 12.26 -2.08 -30.96
CA PHE A 24 12.51 -1.92 -29.53
C PHE A 24 11.72 -2.97 -28.75
N ARG A 25 12.41 -3.83 -27.99
CA ARG A 25 11.78 -4.84 -27.13
C ARG A 25 11.67 -4.34 -25.70
N CYS A 26 10.50 -4.48 -25.08
CA CYS A 26 10.30 -4.10 -23.70
C CYS A 26 11.10 -5.00 -22.74
N LYS A 27 11.80 -4.43 -21.75
CA LYS A 27 12.52 -5.21 -20.74
C LYS A 27 11.60 -5.96 -19.77
N LYS A 28 10.44 -5.40 -19.44
CA LYS A 28 9.47 -5.98 -18.49
C LYS A 28 8.56 -7.03 -19.13
N SER A 29 8.24 -6.84 -20.41
CA SER A 29 7.37 -7.73 -21.19
C SER A 29 8.05 -8.05 -22.52
N PRO A 30 9.00 -9.01 -22.56
CA PRO A 30 9.81 -9.30 -23.74
C PRO A 30 9.02 -9.73 -24.99
N SER A 31 7.77 -10.13 -24.82
CA SER A 31 6.83 -10.45 -25.90
C SER A 31 6.31 -9.22 -26.67
N ILE A 32 6.50 -8.01 -26.14
CA ILE A 32 6.02 -6.77 -26.77
C ILE A 32 7.17 -6.10 -27.53
N GLU A 33 7.00 -6.00 -28.84
CA GLU A 33 7.89 -5.27 -29.75
C GLU A 33 7.24 -3.93 -30.17
N VAL A 34 7.96 -2.83 -30.02
CA VAL A 34 7.56 -1.50 -30.52
C VAL A 34 8.47 -1.15 -31.70
N VAL A 35 7.88 -0.91 -32.87
CA VAL A 35 8.63 -0.64 -34.11
C VAL A 35 8.57 0.84 -34.44
N ARG A 36 9.70 1.39 -34.88
CA ARG A 36 9.84 2.76 -35.36
C ARG A 36 10.57 2.78 -36.70
N VAL A 37 10.10 3.58 -37.64
CA VAL A 37 10.75 3.71 -38.95
C VAL A 37 11.96 4.66 -38.83
N ARG A 38 13.02 4.45 -39.62
CA ARG A 38 14.27 5.21 -39.52
C ARG A 38 14.11 6.73 -39.60
N HIS A 39 13.20 7.20 -40.45
CA HIS A 39 12.94 8.63 -40.68
C HIS A 39 11.87 9.22 -39.75
N ASP A 40 11.26 8.41 -38.88
CA ASP A 40 10.43 8.94 -37.80
C ASP A 40 11.36 9.44 -36.70
N GLU A 41 11.28 10.71 -36.31
CA GLU A 41 12.04 11.29 -35.20
C GLU A 41 11.27 11.24 -33.87
N SER A 42 9.97 10.93 -33.92
CA SER A 42 9.09 10.89 -32.76
C SER A 42 9.43 9.73 -31.82
N THR A 43 9.20 9.95 -30.53
CA THR A 43 9.26 8.92 -29.49
C THR A 43 7.89 8.63 -28.89
N SER A 44 6.81 9.13 -29.53
CA SER A 44 5.44 9.05 -29.00
C SER A 44 4.94 7.62 -28.82
N ASN A 45 5.21 6.72 -29.78
CA ASN A 45 4.88 5.29 -29.69
C ASN A 45 5.64 4.60 -28.54
N LEU A 46 6.94 4.89 -28.38
CA LEU A 46 7.76 4.37 -27.28
C LEU A 46 7.24 4.89 -25.93
N ASN A 47 6.94 6.19 -25.81
CA ASN A 47 6.41 6.79 -24.59
C ASN A 47 5.04 6.22 -24.21
N ARG A 48 4.15 6.03 -25.19
CA ARG A 48 2.83 5.44 -24.96
C ARG A 48 2.92 4.03 -24.39
N HIS A 49 3.86 3.23 -24.89
CA HIS A 49 4.10 1.91 -24.32
C HIS A 49 4.65 2.01 -22.89
N VAL A 50 5.62 2.89 -22.61
CA VAL A 50 6.17 3.08 -21.25
C VAL A 50 5.06 3.45 -20.26
N GLN A 51 4.18 4.38 -20.62
CA GLN A 51 3.05 4.80 -19.78
C GLN A 51 2.06 3.66 -19.49
N ARG A 52 1.88 2.71 -20.42
CA ARG A 52 1.02 1.54 -20.20
C ARG A 52 1.71 0.42 -19.44
N CYS A 53 3.00 0.20 -19.71
CA CYS A 53 3.79 -0.87 -19.11
C CYS A 53 4.18 -0.54 -17.67
N THR A 54 4.37 0.74 -17.36
CA THR A 54 4.61 1.24 -16.01
C THR A 54 3.71 2.44 -15.79
N PRO A 55 2.42 2.23 -15.49
CA PRO A 55 1.52 3.33 -15.20
C PRO A 55 2.14 4.16 -14.06
N PRO A 56 2.10 5.50 -14.17
CA PRO A 56 2.55 6.36 -13.09
C PRO A 56 1.73 5.99 -11.86
N VAL A 57 2.42 5.48 -10.85
CA VAL A 57 1.81 5.12 -9.58
C VAL A 57 1.43 6.43 -8.91
N ASP A 58 0.14 6.70 -8.80
CA ASP A 58 -0.33 7.84 -8.01
C ASP A 58 -0.03 7.55 -6.53
N PRO A 59 0.86 8.31 -5.88
CA PRO A 59 1.19 8.10 -4.49
C PRO A 59 -0.04 8.24 -3.58
N ALA A 60 -1.04 9.02 -3.99
CA ALA A 60 -2.30 9.17 -3.25
C ALA A 60 -3.14 7.90 -3.30
N GLN A 61 -3.25 7.23 -4.47
CA GLN A 61 -3.95 5.94 -4.57
C GLN A 61 -3.25 4.85 -3.78
N VAL A 62 -1.92 4.76 -3.82
CA VAL A 62 -1.18 3.77 -3.03
C VAL A 62 -1.36 4.00 -1.53
N ARG A 63 -1.25 5.25 -1.06
CA ARG A 63 -1.53 5.59 0.34
C ARG A 63 -2.97 5.28 0.74
N ALA A 64 -3.94 5.55 -0.13
CA ALA A 64 -5.34 5.26 0.13
C ALA A 64 -5.60 3.75 0.21
N MET A 65 -5.03 2.96 -0.70
CA MET A 65 -5.12 1.49 -0.67
C MET A 65 -4.46 0.91 0.57
N VAL A 66 -3.27 1.38 0.96
CA VAL A 66 -2.59 0.97 2.20
C VAL A 66 -3.46 1.31 3.42
N LYS A 67 -4.01 2.53 3.47
CA LYS A 67 -4.87 2.96 4.57
C LYS A 67 -6.18 2.14 4.66
N TYR A 68 -6.74 1.72 3.52
CA TYR A 68 -7.95 0.90 3.48
C TYR A 68 -7.66 -0.57 3.80
N ALA A 69 -6.51 -1.09 3.37
CA ALA A 69 -6.07 -2.46 3.65
C ALA A 69 -5.77 -2.69 5.14
N HIS A 70 -5.37 -1.65 5.88
CA HIS A 70 -5.10 -1.74 7.32
C HIS A 70 -6.34 -1.77 8.21
N GLY A 71 -7.56 -1.63 7.66
CA GLY A 71 -8.76 -1.56 8.48
C GLY A 71 -8.76 -0.33 9.40
N ILE A 72 -9.77 -0.22 10.27
CA ILE A 72 -9.99 0.91 11.17
C ILE A 72 -8.68 1.23 11.90
N THR A 73 -8.14 2.43 11.68
CA THR A 73 -6.93 2.90 12.36
C THR A 73 -7.15 2.79 13.85
N TYR A 74 -6.30 2.03 14.53
CA TYR A 74 -6.33 1.92 15.97
C TYR A 74 -6.21 3.30 16.61
N ASP A 75 -7.13 3.60 17.52
CA ASP A 75 -7.09 4.80 18.35
C ASP A 75 -7.00 4.34 19.82
N PRO A 76 -5.87 4.63 20.51
CA PRO A 76 -5.68 4.23 21.91
C PRO A 76 -6.75 4.78 22.85
N THR A 77 -7.22 6.01 22.61
CA THR A 77 -8.25 6.66 23.43
C THR A 77 -9.60 5.97 23.23
N VAL A 78 -9.97 5.67 21.99
CA VAL A 78 -11.21 4.93 21.69
C VAL A 78 -11.15 3.52 22.29
N HIS A 79 -10.00 2.84 22.18
CA HIS A 79 -9.81 1.52 22.78
C HIS A 79 -10.02 1.57 24.31
N ARG A 80 -9.37 2.52 24.99
CA ARG A 80 -9.49 2.73 26.43
C ARG A 80 -10.93 2.97 26.88
N VAL A 81 -11.62 3.91 26.23
CA VAL A 81 -13.03 4.22 26.55
C VAL A 81 -13.93 3.00 26.34
N LYS A 82 -13.74 2.23 25.26
CA LYS A 82 -14.49 0.99 25.02
C LYS A 82 -14.24 -0.07 26.09
N ALA A 83 -13.00 -0.25 26.53
CA ALA A 83 -12.65 -1.18 27.59
C ALA A 83 -13.31 -0.80 28.93
N VAL A 84 -13.25 0.49 29.29
CA VAL A 84 -13.91 1.02 30.49
C VAL A 84 -15.42 0.78 30.42
N PHE A 85 -16.06 1.10 29.30
CA PHE A 85 -17.49 0.83 29.13
C PHE A 85 -17.83 -0.66 29.20
N TRP A 86 -17.01 -1.53 28.63
CA TRP A 86 -17.21 -2.98 28.72
C TRP A 86 -17.17 -3.45 30.17
N ILE A 87 -16.20 -2.99 30.96
CA ILE A 87 -16.05 -3.32 32.37
C ILE A 87 -17.26 -2.83 33.18
N VAL A 88 -17.63 -1.55 33.04
CA VAL A 88 -18.74 -0.94 33.78
C VAL A 88 -20.07 -1.59 33.40
N ARG A 89 -20.39 -1.69 32.10
CA ARG A 89 -21.67 -2.21 31.61
C ARG A 89 -21.88 -3.68 31.95
N ARG A 90 -20.80 -4.46 32.06
CA ARG A 90 -20.84 -5.88 32.41
C ARG A 90 -20.53 -6.16 33.88
N ARG A 91 -20.39 -5.11 34.70
CA ARG A 91 -20.05 -5.19 36.13
C ARG A 91 -18.86 -6.09 36.42
N ARG A 92 -17.83 -6.00 35.57
CA ARG A 92 -16.61 -6.81 35.71
C ARG A 92 -15.69 -6.20 36.77
N PRO A 93 -14.93 -7.03 37.50
CA PRO A 93 -13.87 -6.52 38.38
C PRO A 93 -12.86 -5.71 37.58
N TYR A 94 -12.40 -4.57 38.10
CA TYR A 94 -11.42 -3.72 37.40
C TYR A 94 -10.09 -4.43 37.16
N ALA A 95 -9.76 -5.42 38.00
CA ALA A 95 -8.58 -6.26 37.86
C ALA A 95 -8.59 -7.14 36.60
N ILE A 96 -9.73 -7.34 35.93
CA ILE A 96 -9.79 -8.14 34.70
C ILE A 96 -8.89 -7.58 33.58
N ILE A 97 -8.63 -6.27 33.58
CA ILE A 97 -7.79 -5.64 32.56
C ILE A 97 -6.29 -5.91 32.76
N ASP A 98 -5.91 -6.35 33.96
CA ASP A 98 -4.54 -6.71 34.31
C ASP A 98 -4.23 -8.19 34.00
N ASP A 99 -5.23 -8.98 33.60
CA ASP A 99 -5.12 -10.39 33.27
C ASP A 99 -4.14 -10.63 32.11
N PRO A 100 -3.11 -11.48 32.29
CA PRO A 100 -2.04 -11.62 31.31
C PRO A 100 -2.53 -12.22 29.99
N GLU A 101 -3.43 -13.20 30.02
CA GLU A 101 -4.02 -13.81 28.83
C GLU A 101 -4.86 -12.81 28.04
N LEU A 102 -5.65 -11.97 28.70
CA LEU A 102 -6.41 -10.92 28.03
C LEU A 102 -5.48 -9.90 27.35
N ARG A 103 -4.36 -9.54 27.99
CA ARG A 103 -3.38 -8.61 27.42
C ARG A 103 -2.70 -9.19 26.19
N GLU A 104 -2.36 -10.47 26.23
CA GLU A 104 -1.80 -11.20 25.08
C GLU A 104 -2.76 -11.16 23.89
N ILE A 105 -4.05 -11.43 24.12
CA ILE A 105 -5.08 -11.32 23.07
C ILE A 105 -5.13 -9.91 22.46
N PHE A 106 -5.03 -8.85 23.26
CA PHE A 106 -5.01 -7.49 22.72
C PHE A 106 -3.76 -7.19 21.90
N LEU A 107 -2.60 -7.71 22.31
CA LEU A 107 -1.33 -7.53 21.60
C LEU A 107 -1.26 -8.35 20.30
N ASP A 108 -1.84 -9.55 20.29
CA ASP A 108 -1.96 -10.39 19.09
C ASP A 108 -2.81 -9.70 18.01
N LEU A 109 -3.87 -9.00 18.44
CA LEU A 109 -4.74 -8.24 17.54
C LEU A 109 -4.11 -6.92 17.10
N ASN A 110 -3.39 -6.25 18.00
CA ASN A 110 -2.63 -5.04 17.69
C ASN A 110 -1.43 -4.88 18.64
N PRO A 111 -0.19 -4.94 18.13
CA PRO A 111 1.02 -4.73 18.94
C PRO A 111 1.09 -3.35 19.63
N GLU A 112 0.37 -2.35 19.11
CA GLU A 112 0.31 -0.99 19.69
C GLU A 112 -0.81 -0.85 20.74
N ALA A 113 -1.48 -1.95 21.13
CA ALA A 113 -2.57 -1.91 22.09
C ALA A 113 -2.12 -1.37 23.46
N ILE A 114 -2.80 -0.32 23.93
CA ILE A 114 -2.58 0.27 25.26
C ILE A 114 -2.85 -0.74 26.38
N GLN A 115 -1.87 -0.89 27.25
CA GLN A 115 -1.95 -1.75 28.42
C GLN A 115 -2.48 -0.92 29.60
N MET A 116 -3.79 -1.01 29.83
CA MET A 116 -4.42 -0.38 30.98
C MET A 116 -4.18 -1.20 32.25
N THR A 117 -4.29 -0.52 33.39
CA THR A 117 -4.24 -1.14 34.71
C THR A 117 -5.56 -0.96 35.45
N ARG A 118 -5.83 -1.78 36.47
CA ARG A 118 -7.01 -1.62 37.34
C ARG A 118 -7.17 -0.22 37.91
N SER A 119 -6.06 0.46 38.24
CA SER A 119 -6.07 1.81 38.80
C SER A 119 -6.44 2.84 37.75
N THR A 120 -5.99 2.65 36.51
CA THR A 120 -6.37 3.47 35.36
C THR A 120 -7.86 3.36 35.09
N VAL A 121 -8.39 2.13 35.01
CA VAL A 121 -9.84 1.90 34.83
C VAL A 121 -10.63 2.52 35.98
N SER A 122 -10.20 2.34 37.23
CA SER A 122 -10.90 2.93 38.38
C SER A 122 -11.01 4.45 38.29
N ARG A 123 -9.95 5.14 37.85
CA ARG A 123 -9.94 6.59 37.67
C ARG A 123 -10.90 7.01 36.55
N ASP A 124 -10.84 6.32 35.42
CA ASP A 124 -11.69 6.63 34.26
C ASP A 124 -13.17 6.43 34.56
N VAL A 125 -13.51 5.38 35.33
CA VAL A 125 -14.90 5.17 35.77
C VAL A 125 -15.38 6.32 36.64
N GLN A 126 -14.53 6.84 37.53
CA GLN A 126 -14.89 7.99 38.38
C GLN A 126 -15.07 9.29 37.59
N GLU A 127 -14.36 9.47 36.46
CA GLU A 127 -14.54 10.63 35.59
C GLU A 127 -15.78 10.54 34.70
N ILE A 128 -16.24 9.33 34.38
CA ILE A 128 -17.42 9.08 33.52
C ILE A 128 -18.73 9.04 34.34
N HIS A 129 -18.65 8.80 35.65
CA HIS A 129 -19.80 8.77 36.57
C HIS A 129 -20.19 10.16 37.07
#